data_AF-A0A9P9BRX0-F1
#
_entry.id   AF-A0A9P9BRX0-F1
#
_cell.length_a   1.000
_cell.length_b   1.000
_cell.length_c   1.000
_cell.angle_alpha   90.00
_cell.angle_beta   90.00
_cell.angle_gamma   90.00
#
_symmetry.space_group_name_H-M   'P 1'
#
loop_
_entity.id
_entity.type
_entity.pdbx_description
1 polymer ?
#
loop_
_entity_poly.entity_id
_entity_poly.type
_entity_poly.pdbx_seq_one_letter_code
_entity_poly.pdbx_strand_id
1 'polypeptide(L)'
;MEALRKQLGEAEGHLQDRDKKYRELNANFKASTREWADRVTELEAAVKELQGKNQELKSRNIQLERRDQEYEARLRQARQQQPLETQNGKQPPEQQTPPPGGLIITPENKRYMEEKYQKVKDRLAEAEKKAERLERQLYFYRQKKKPAQDALGKSQQQGDAETVVNEKGTTPENEGDLAPVSDADMVAQNALIVTKEDVRHYYDLVRECIGNLTREYFNEPLDSKALDSGSAVPAQHAAILQKLTPSWKSFLTDQGYTSYIFRALIWRYLDEFMFKKPESVWGADIPQALALLTSKMALSARPGTNRDEFKRWRAQTVDLLRGNRSMCKFDDAVMSHLTQTIMGSIEWYLTNKPRNHSRVTTQVSEIVALGAELSALVARSHFAVMMSPRPGSDLIHGFQPSYETMELRHHQLRGAGPGEGGVVDLMVTPCLISTDGEDYIVLEKAEVMM
;
A
#
# COMPACT_ATOMS: atom_id res chain seq x y z
N MET A 1 61.67 -15.55 10.58
CA MET A 1 61.77 -14.36 9.70
C MET A 1 61.14 -14.59 8.33
N GLU A 2 61.38 -15.71 7.64
CA GLU A 2 60.78 -15.99 6.32
C GLU A 2 59.25 -16.12 6.33
N ALA A 3 58.68 -16.79 7.34
CA ALA A 3 57.22 -16.92 7.48
C ALA A 3 56.50 -15.55 7.58
N LEU A 4 57.09 -14.59 8.30
CA LEU A 4 56.53 -13.24 8.42
C LEU A 4 56.61 -12.46 7.10
N ARG A 5 57.71 -12.63 6.34
CA ARG A 5 57.82 -12.01 5.00
C ARG A 5 56.78 -12.56 4.03
N LYS A 6 56.49 -13.87 4.11
CA LYS A 6 55.44 -14.51 3.31
C LYS A 6 54.05 -13.98 3.68
N GLN A 7 53.72 -13.93 4.98
CA GLN A 7 52.45 -13.38 5.46
C GLN A 7 52.28 -11.89 5.09
N LEU A 8 53.35 -11.10 5.18
CA LEU A 8 53.30 -9.69 4.77
C LEU A 8 53.04 -9.55 3.26
N GLY A 9 53.70 -10.36 2.42
CA GLY A 9 53.47 -10.37 0.99
C GLY A 9 52.05 -10.80 0.60
N GLU A 10 51.48 -11.79 1.31
CA GLU A 10 50.08 -12.20 1.14
C GLU A 10 49.11 -11.08 1.54
N ALA A 11 49.37 -10.40 2.67
CA ALA A 11 48.56 -9.28 3.13
C ALA A 11 48.61 -8.07 2.18
N GLU A 12 49.80 -7.73 1.67
CA GLU A 12 49.99 -6.68 0.67
C GLU A 12 49.24 -7.01 -0.64
N GLY A 13 49.30 -8.26 -1.09
CA GLY A 13 48.53 -8.73 -2.24
C GLY A 13 47.02 -8.59 -2.03
N HIS A 14 46.50 -9.01 -0.89
CA HIS A 14 45.09 -8.84 -0.55
C HIS A 14 44.65 -7.38 -0.48
N LEU A 15 45.49 -6.49 0.03
CA LEU A 15 45.20 -5.05 0.06
C LEU A 15 45.15 -4.46 -1.36
N GLN A 16 46.09 -4.81 -2.23
CA GLN A 16 46.10 -4.36 -3.63
C GLN A 16 44.87 -4.85 -4.40
N ASP A 17 44.47 -6.10 -4.23
CA ASP A 17 43.26 -6.65 -4.84
C ASP A 17 42.00 -5.94 -4.36
N ARG A 18 41.94 -5.64 -3.05
CA ARG A 18 40.84 -4.90 -2.46
C ARG A 18 40.76 -3.48 -3.01
N ASP A 19 41.89 -2.78 -3.11
CA ASP A 19 41.98 -1.43 -3.67
C ASP A 19 41.58 -1.41 -5.14
N LYS A 20 41.99 -2.41 -5.92
CA LYS A 20 41.58 -2.57 -7.31
C LYS A 20 40.05 -2.74 -7.42
N LYS A 21 39.46 -3.62 -6.60
CA LYS A 21 38.00 -3.82 -6.54
C LYS A 21 37.26 -2.53 -6.16
N TYR A 22 37.79 -1.75 -5.21
CA TYR A 22 37.18 -0.47 -4.84
C TYR A 22 37.22 0.54 -5.99
N ARG A 23 38.32 0.61 -6.76
CA ARG A 23 38.40 1.50 -7.93
C ARG A 23 37.40 1.09 -9.02
N GLU A 24 37.28 -0.21 -9.30
CA GLU A 24 36.32 -0.74 -10.26
C GLU A 24 34.87 -0.46 -9.83
N LEU A 25 34.54 -0.71 -8.57
CA LEU A 25 33.22 -0.44 -8.01
C LEU A 25 32.87 1.06 -8.09
N ASN A 26 33.84 1.93 -7.78
CA ASN A 26 33.65 3.38 -7.85
C ASN A 26 33.49 3.87 -9.31
N ALA A 27 34.23 3.29 -10.26
CA ALA A 27 34.07 3.59 -11.68
C ALA A 27 32.68 3.17 -12.18
N ASN A 28 32.23 1.96 -11.84
CA ASN A 28 30.91 1.46 -12.18
C ASN A 28 29.79 2.30 -11.57
N PHE A 29 29.94 2.73 -10.30
CA PHE A 29 28.99 3.61 -9.64
C PHE A 29 28.88 4.98 -10.35
N LYS A 30 30.01 5.58 -10.73
CA LYS A 30 30.03 6.84 -11.49
C LYS A 30 29.40 6.70 -12.88
N ALA A 31 29.66 5.59 -13.58
CA ALA A 31 29.07 5.31 -14.88
C ALA A 31 27.54 5.16 -14.77
N SER A 32 27.07 4.32 -13.84
CA SER A 32 25.65 4.12 -13.58
C SER A 32 24.94 5.41 -13.15
N THR A 33 25.61 6.26 -12.37
CA THR A 33 25.05 7.57 -11.97
C THR A 33 24.86 8.50 -13.17
N ARG A 34 25.77 8.49 -14.14
CA ARG A 34 25.65 9.30 -15.37
C ARG A 34 24.54 8.80 -16.29
N GLU A 35 24.54 7.51 -16.59
CA GLU A 35 23.47 6.89 -17.39
C GLU A 35 22.09 7.16 -16.79
N TRP A 36 22.01 7.14 -15.46
CA TRP A 36 20.80 7.44 -14.75
C TRP A 36 20.39 8.92 -14.85
N ALA A 37 21.33 9.85 -14.73
CA ALA A 37 21.08 11.27 -14.93
C ALA A 37 20.56 11.56 -16.35
N ASP A 38 21.18 10.96 -17.37
CA ASP A 38 20.77 11.09 -18.77
C ASP A 38 19.33 10.57 -18.96
N ARG A 39 19.02 9.40 -18.40
CA ARG A 39 17.67 8.81 -18.49
C ARG A 39 16.60 9.67 -17.82
N VAL A 40 16.91 10.30 -16.69
CA VAL A 40 15.99 11.24 -16.03
C VAL A 40 15.71 12.44 -16.93
N THR A 41 16.75 13.04 -17.54
CA THR A 41 16.56 14.19 -18.44
C THR A 41 15.70 13.84 -19.67
N GLU A 42 15.88 12.64 -20.23
CA GLU A 42 15.07 12.13 -21.35
C GLU A 42 13.59 11.97 -20.95
N LEU A 43 13.33 11.39 -19.78
CA LEU A 43 11.96 11.21 -19.27
C LEU A 43 11.29 12.54 -18.92
N GLU A 44 12.02 13.48 -18.33
CA GLU A 44 11.49 14.83 -18.04
C GLU A 44 11.13 15.59 -19.33
N ALA A 45 11.95 15.46 -20.38
CA ALA A 45 11.64 16.01 -21.69
C ALA A 45 10.37 15.37 -22.30
N ALA A 46 10.24 14.04 -22.21
CA ALA A 46 9.07 13.32 -22.72
C ALA A 46 7.77 13.71 -21.98
N VAL A 47 7.83 13.90 -20.67
CA VAL A 47 6.67 14.37 -19.88
C VAL A 47 6.27 15.78 -20.28
N LYS A 48 7.24 16.69 -20.47
CA LYS A 48 6.97 18.05 -20.91
C LYS A 48 6.30 18.08 -22.29
N GLU A 49 6.75 17.23 -23.22
CA GLU A 49 6.13 17.09 -24.55
C GLU A 49 4.69 16.58 -24.45
N LEU A 50 4.43 15.56 -23.63
CA LEU A 50 3.09 15.02 -23.43
C LEU A 50 2.14 16.00 -22.75
N GLN A 51 2.62 16.76 -21.77
CA GLN A 51 1.84 17.84 -21.14
C GLN A 51 1.45 18.90 -22.16
N GLY A 52 2.35 19.29 -23.07
CA GLY A 52 2.06 20.19 -24.19
C GLY A 52 0.98 19.65 -25.12
N LYS A 53 1.08 18.38 -25.55
CA LYS A 53 0.06 17.73 -26.39
C LYS A 53 -1.29 17.63 -25.69
N ASN A 54 -1.32 17.38 -24.38
CA ASN A 54 -2.56 17.31 -23.61
C ASN A 54 -3.24 18.69 -23.52
N GLN A 55 -2.48 19.76 -23.31
CA GLN A 55 -3.01 21.14 -23.35
C GLN A 55 -3.57 21.51 -24.73
N GLU A 56 -2.91 21.10 -25.82
CA GLU A 56 -3.41 21.30 -27.18
C GLU A 56 -4.73 20.55 -27.40
N LEU A 57 -4.81 19.28 -26.99
CA LEU A 57 -6.03 18.48 -27.08
C LEU A 57 -7.18 19.07 -26.28
N LYS A 58 -6.92 19.55 -25.05
CA LYS A 58 -7.92 20.26 -24.23
C LYS A 58 -8.44 21.51 -24.92
N SER A 59 -7.55 22.32 -25.48
CA SER A 59 -7.91 23.54 -26.22
C SER A 59 -8.77 23.22 -27.45
N ARG A 60 -8.42 22.14 -28.18
CA ARG A 60 -9.19 21.66 -29.32
C ARG A 60 -10.57 21.14 -28.91
N ASN A 61 -10.69 20.48 -27.77
CA ASN A 61 -11.97 19.97 -27.29
C ASN A 61 -12.92 21.12 -26.93
N ILE A 62 -12.42 22.16 -26.25
CA ILE A 62 -13.20 23.38 -25.96
C ILE A 62 -13.69 24.06 -27.25
N GLN A 63 -12.87 24.09 -28.31
CA GLN A 63 -13.29 24.64 -29.60
C GLN A 63 -14.40 23.80 -30.26
N LEU A 64 -14.33 22.48 -30.16
CA LEU A 64 -15.38 21.59 -30.67
C LEU A 64 -16.68 21.75 -29.90
N GLU A 65 -16.63 21.81 -28.57
CA GLU A 65 -17.81 22.05 -27.72
C GLU A 65 -18.48 23.38 -28.05
N ARG A 66 -17.71 24.45 -28.28
CA ARG A 66 -18.27 25.75 -28.73
C ARG A 66 -18.96 25.64 -30.09
N ARG A 67 -18.35 24.94 -31.04
CA ARG A 67 -18.97 24.72 -32.36
C ARG A 67 -20.28 23.94 -32.24
N ASP A 68 -20.31 22.90 -31.42
CA ASP A 68 -21.52 22.11 -31.21
C ASP A 68 -22.64 22.93 -30.57
N GLN A 69 -22.32 23.79 -29.60
CA GLN A 69 -23.28 24.75 -29.03
C GLN A 69 -23.82 25.74 -30.07
N GLU A 70 -22.97 26.28 -30.95
CA GLU A 70 -23.41 27.14 -32.05
C GLU A 70 -24.32 26.41 -33.03
N TYR A 71 -24.00 25.16 -33.37
CA TYR A 71 -24.86 24.32 -34.22
C TYR A 71 -26.21 24.06 -33.57
N GLU A 72 -26.25 23.71 -32.28
CA GLU A 72 -27.52 23.53 -31.55
C GLU A 72 -28.35 24.81 -31.52
N ALA A 73 -27.73 25.96 -31.27
CA ALA A 73 -28.41 27.24 -31.24
C ALA A 73 -29.06 27.57 -32.59
N ARG A 74 -28.33 27.35 -33.69
CA ARG A 74 -28.87 27.50 -35.06
C ARG A 74 -30.02 26.54 -35.33
N LEU A 75 -29.92 25.29 -34.87
CA LEU A 75 -30.99 24.30 -35.03
C LEU A 75 -32.26 24.72 -34.27
N ARG A 76 -32.11 25.25 -33.05
CA ARG A 76 -33.24 25.75 -32.26
C ARG A 76 -33.91 26.96 -32.92
N GLN A 77 -33.12 27.90 -33.45
CA GLN A 77 -33.65 29.05 -34.20
C GLN A 77 -34.39 28.61 -35.46
N ALA A 78 -33.84 27.67 -36.24
CA ALA A 78 -34.50 27.13 -37.43
C ALA A 78 -35.84 26.43 -37.10
N ARG A 79 -35.91 25.71 -35.97
CA ARG A 79 -37.17 25.11 -35.50
C ARG A 79 -38.21 26.15 -35.09
N GLN A 80 -37.80 27.26 -34.49
CA GLN A 80 -38.72 28.35 -34.10
C GLN A 80 -39.23 29.15 -35.30
N GLN A 81 -38.51 29.14 -36.43
CA GLN A 81 -38.91 29.82 -37.66
C GLN A 81 -39.77 28.95 -38.60
N GLN A 82 -40.04 27.68 -38.26
CA GLN A 82 -41.05 26.89 -38.98
C GLN A 82 -42.45 27.30 -38.51
N PRO A 83 -43.32 27.83 -39.40
CA PRO A 83 -44.69 28.15 -39.05
C PRO A 83 -45.46 26.86 -38.71
N LEU A 84 -46.25 26.89 -37.64
CA LEU A 84 -47.23 25.86 -37.32
C LEU A 84 -48.39 25.95 -38.34
N GLU A 85 -48.21 25.36 -39.52
CA GLU A 85 -49.35 25.03 -40.38
C GLU A 85 -50.07 23.81 -39.79
N THR A 86 -51.14 24.11 -39.04
CA THR A 86 -52.13 23.13 -38.66
C THR A 86 -53.25 23.15 -39.71
N GLN A 87 -53.46 22.02 -40.36
CA GLN A 87 -54.75 21.37 -40.66
C GLN A 87 -55.00 20.93 -42.11
N ASN A 88 -55.39 19.65 -42.18
CA ASN A 88 -56.36 19.01 -43.07
C ASN A 88 -56.05 18.82 -44.57
N GLY A 89 -56.12 17.55 -44.96
CA GLY A 89 -56.81 17.15 -46.21
C GLY A 89 -55.91 16.61 -47.32
N LYS A 90 -56.04 15.30 -47.56
CA LYS A 90 -55.87 14.53 -48.81
C LYS A 90 -55.09 15.14 -50.00
N GLN A 91 -54.14 14.32 -50.45
CA GLN A 91 -53.60 14.06 -51.81
C GLN A 91 -52.19 14.58 -52.19
N PRO A 92 -51.43 13.79 -53.00
CA PRO A 92 -50.02 14.00 -53.38
C PRO A 92 -49.89 14.52 -54.84
N PRO A 93 -48.69 14.57 -55.45
CA PRO A 93 -47.37 15.01 -55.01
C PRO A 93 -46.89 16.19 -55.88
N GLU A 94 -46.30 17.24 -55.29
CA GLU A 94 -45.65 18.27 -56.11
C GLU A 94 -44.26 18.62 -55.59
N GLN A 95 -43.32 18.56 -56.53
CA GLN A 95 -41.90 18.82 -56.40
C GLN A 95 -41.67 20.23 -55.85
N GLN A 96 -41.23 20.33 -54.60
CA GLN A 96 -40.66 21.56 -54.08
C GLN A 96 -39.17 21.34 -53.81
N THR A 97 -38.38 22.03 -54.62
CA THR A 97 -36.94 22.25 -54.48
C THR A 97 -36.57 22.67 -53.05
N PRO A 98 -35.55 22.05 -52.43
CA PRO A 98 -35.15 22.37 -51.07
C PRO A 98 -34.52 23.78 -51.00
N PRO A 99 -34.72 24.50 -49.89
CA PRO A 99 -34.16 25.84 -49.69
C PRO A 99 -32.62 25.79 -49.60
N PRO A 100 -31.92 26.78 -50.17
CA PRO A 100 -30.46 26.79 -50.20
C PRO A 100 -29.92 27.15 -48.82
N GLY A 101 -29.17 26.23 -48.20
CA GLY A 101 -28.33 26.53 -47.04
C GLY A 101 -28.62 25.76 -45.75
N GLY A 102 -29.64 24.91 -45.71
CA GLY A 102 -29.79 23.94 -44.62
C GLY A 102 -28.81 22.78 -44.80
N LEU A 103 -27.78 22.69 -43.95
CA LEU A 103 -26.94 21.48 -43.90
C LEU A 103 -27.83 20.30 -43.46
N ILE A 104 -28.30 19.51 -44.42
CA ILE A 104 -28.94 18.22 -44.16
C ILE A 104 -27.82 17.30 -43.66
N ILE A 105 -27.70 17.18 -42.34
CA ILE A 105 -26.83 16.17 -41.74
C ILE A 105 -27.53 14.83 -41.98
N THR A 106 -27.11 14.11 -43.01
CA THR A 106 -27.61 12.77 -43.25
C THR A 106 -27.27 11.87 -42.05
N PRO A 107 -28.08 10.83 -41.78
CA PRO A 107 -27.78 9.86 -40.72
C PRO A 107 -26.37 9.26 -40.85
N GLU A 108 -25.83 9.13 -42.07
CA GLU A 108 -24.45 8.70 -42.27
C GLU A 108 -23.43 9.71 -41.75
N ASN A 109 -23.62 11.01 -42.02
CA ASN A 109 -22.73 12.06 -41.53
C ASN A 109 -22.74 12.15 -40.00
N LYS A 110 -23.89 11.94 -39.37
CA LYS A 110 -24.00 11.90 -37.90
C LYS A 110 -23.20 10.73 -37.31
N ARG A 111 -23.40 9.51 -37.84
CA ARG A 111 -22.65 8.32 -37.41
C ARG A 111 -21.14 8.50 -37.60
N TYR A 112 -20.72 9.06 -38.74
CA TYR A 112 -19.32 9.35 -39.01
C TYR A 112 -18.70 10.31 -37.97
N MET A 113 -19.44 11.36 -37.59
CA MET A 113 -18.99 12.32 -36.56
C MET A 113 -18.96 11.70 -35.16
N GLU A 114 -19.94 10.87 -34.80
CA GLU A 114 -19.96 10.13 -33.54
C GLU A 114 -18.77 9.16 -33.43
N GLU A 115 -18.47 8.42 -34.50
CA GLU A 115 -17.31 7.50 -34.56
C GLU A 115 -15.99 8.26 -34.41
N LYS A 116 -15.87 9.42 -35.09
CA LYS A 116 -14.68 10.27 -35.00
C LYS A 116 -14.51 10.87 -33.59
N TYR A 117 -15.60 11.26 -32.94
CA TYR A 117 -15.59 11.75 -31.57
C TYR A 117 -15.16 10.64 -30.61
N GLN A 118 -15.73 9.44 -30.73
CA GLN A 118 -15.37 8.30 -29.90
C GLN A 118 -13.87 7.95 -30.04
N LYS A 119 -13.34 7.96 -31.26
CA LYS A 119 -11.91 7.72 -31.52
C LYS A 119 -10.99 8.76 -30.88
N VAL A 120 -11.40 10.03 -30.82
CA VAL A 120 -10.65 11.08 -30.13
C VAL A 120 -10.70 10.87 -28.62
N LYS A 121 -11.86 10.51 -28.08
CA LYS A 121 -12.05 10.21 -26.66
C LYS A 121 -11.18 9.05 -26.20
N ASP A 122 -11.13 7.96 -26.98
CA ASP A 122 -10.30 6.80 -26.66
C ASP A 122 -8.79 7.13 -26.70
N ARG A 123 -8.36 7.93 -27.69
CA ARG A 123 -6.97 8.41 -27.78
C ARG A 123 -6.59 9.33 -26.61
N LEU A 124 -7.51 10.16 -26.14
CA LEU A 124 -7.28 11.02 -24.97
C LEU A 124 -7.09 10.16 -23.71
N ALA A 125 -7.96 9.17 -23.50
CA ALA A 125 -7.86 8.25 -22.36
C ALA A 125 -6.56 7.42 -22.39
N GLU A 126 -6.09 7.01 -23.57
CA GLU A 126 -4.81 6.30 -23.72
C GLU A 126 -3.62 7.22 -23.42
N ALA A 127 -3.66 8.48 -23.88
CA ALA A 127 -2.62 9.47 -23.59
C ALA A 127 -2.55 9.82 -22.10
N GLU A 128 -3.70 9.94 -21.42
CA GLU A 128 -3.76 10.15 -19.96
C GLU A 128 -3.16 8.98 -19.19
N LYS A 129 -3.52 7.73 -19.53
CA LYS A 129 -2.89 6.54 -18.95
C LYS A 129 -1.38 6.49 -19.16
N LYS A 130 -0.91 6.90 -20.34
CA LYS A 130 0.52 6.97 -20.64
C LYS A 130 1.24 8.05 -19.83
N ALA A 131 0.61 9.21 -19.65
CA ALA A 131 1.14 10.29 -18.81
C ALA A 131 1.23 9.86 -17.34
N GLU A 132 0.17 9.26 -16.79
CA GLU A 132 0.20 8.73 -15.42
C GLU A 132 1.30 7.68 -15.22
N ARG A 133 1.50 6.78 -16.20
CA ARG A 133 2.58 5.79 -16.14
C ARG A 133 3.97 6.46 -16.12
N LEU A 134 4.19 7.50 -16.90
CA LEU A 134 5.46 8.22 -16.95
C LEU A 134 5.69 9.08 -15.69
N GLU A 135 4.65 9.71 -15.14
CA GLU A 135 4.73 10.44 -13.87
C GLU A 135 5.08 9.50 -12.72
N ARG A 136 4.46 8.31 -12.66
CA ARG A 136 4.84 7.26 -11.70
C ARG A 136 6.30 6.85 -11.86
N GLN A 137 6.77 6.67 -13.09
CA GLN A 137 8.19 6.35 -13.35
C GLN A 137 9.11 7.47 -12.85
N LEU A 138 8.85 8.73 -13.18
CA LEU A 138 9.63 9.88 -12.69
C LEU A 138 9.61 9.98 -11.16
N TYR A 139 8.48 9.69 -10.54
CA TYR A 139 8.36 9.66 -9.08
C TYR A 139 9.31 8.63 -8.45
N PHE A 140 9.28 7.38 -8.94
CA PHE A 140 10.21 6.34 -8.52
C PHE A 140 11.67 6.75 -8.73
N TYR A 141 11.96 7.42 -9.84
CA TYR A 141 13.31 7.91 -10.10
C TYR A 141 13.72 9.01 -9.11
N ARG A 142 12.87 9.99 -8.80
CA ARG A 142 13.19 11.06 -7.83
C ARG A 142 13.42 10.54 -6.42
N GLN A 143 12.63 9.56 -5.98
CA GLN A 143 12.79 8.88 -4.69
C GLN A 143 14.18 8.23 -4.55
N LYS A 144 14.69 7.62 -5.62
CA LYS A 144 16.02 6.97 -5.63
C LYS A 144 17.20 7.97 -5.51
N LYS A 145 17.00 9.24 -5.87
CA LYS A 145 18.06 10.28 -5.85
C LYS A 145 18.31 10.87 -4.46
N LYS A 146 17.28 10.98 -3.63
CA LYS A 146 17.35 11.58 -2.28
C LYS A 146 18.46 10.97 -1.40
N PRO A 147 18.54 9.64 -1.20
CA PRO A 147 19.56 9.07 -0.33
C PRO A 147 20.99 9.19 -0.90
N ALA A 148 21.16 9.23 -2.22
CA ALA A 148 22.47 9.39 -2.86
C ALA A 148 23.01 10.85 -2.78
N GLN A 149 22.12 11.85 -2.86
CA GLN A 149 22.50 13.25 -2.65
C GLN A 149 22.74 13.57 -1.17
N ASP A 150 21.97 12.98 -0.26
CA ASP A 150 22.16 13.16 1.18
C ASP A 150 23.46 12.51 1.68
N ALA A 151 23.89 11.40 1.07
CA ALA A 151 25.18 10.77 1.35
C ALA A 151 26.38 11.58 0.83
N LEU A 152 26.25 12.24 -0.34
CA LEU A 152 27.28 13.15 -0.85
C LEU A 152 27.35 14.47 -0.06
N GLY A 153 26.21 15.02 0.37
CA GLY A 153 26.14 16.25 1.16
C GLY A 153 26.75 16.09 2.55
N LYS A 154 26.52 14.96 3.22
CA LYS A 154 27.10 14.66 4.54
C LYS A 154 28.62 14.46 4.49
N SER A 155 29.17 14.01 3.37
CA SER A 155 30.63 13.88 3.19
C SER A 155 31.34 15.24 2.95
N GLN A 156 30.61 16.30 2.61
CA GLN A 156 31.16 17.65 2.43
C GLN A 156 30.97 18.57 3.65
N GLN A 157 30.08 18.24 4.59
CA GLN A 157 29.83 19.05 5.79
C GLN A 157 30.58 18.58 7.05
N GLN A 158 31.45 17.57 6.93
CA GLN A 158 32.29 17.09 8.03
C GLN A 158 33.70 17.71 8.02
N GLY A 159 33.78 18.95 7.54
CA GLY A 159 34.86 19.90 7.81
C GLY A 159 34.19 21.25 8.07
N ASP A 160 34.50 21.86 9.20
CA ASP A 160 34.05 23.19 9.62
C ASP A 160 32.70 23.25 10.37
N ALA A 161 32.75 22.97 11.67
CA ALA A 161 31.80 23.54 12.62
C ALA A 161 32.49 23.76 13.98
N GLU A 162 33.17 24.90 14.11
CA GLU A 162 33.54 25.50 15.39
C GLU A 162 32.30 26.06 16.10
N THR A 163 32.43 26.06 17.42
CA THR A 163 31.44 26.33 18.46
C THR A 163 31.11 27.82 18.55
N VAL A 164 29.83 28.19 18.52
CA VAL A 164 29.39 29.49 19.05
C VAL A 164 28.11 29.31 19.87
N VAL A 165 28.28 29.51 21.17
CA VAL A 165 27.23 29.71 22.18
C VAL A 165 26.67 31.12 22.00
N ASN A 166 25.34 31.27 21.97
CA ASN A 166 24.76 32.50 22.51
C ASN A 166 23.30 32.35 22.95
N GLU A 167 23.04 32.88 24.15
CA GLU A 167 21.76 33.03 24.82
C GLU A 167 21.04 34.31 24.36
N LYS A 168 19.69 34.25 24.34
CA LYS A 168 18.67 35.30 24.58
C LYS A 168 17.36 34.78 23.96
N GLY A 169 16.21 34.73 24.62
CA GLY A 169 15.67 35.62 25.66
C GLY A 169 14.66 36.58 25.02
N THR A 170 13.43 36.12 24.74
CA THR A 170 12.29 36.99 24.39
C THR A 170 10.95 36.35 24.75
N THR A 171 10.16 37.13 25.47
CA THR A 171 8.79 36.95 25.98
C THR A 171 7.73 36.93 24.87
N PRO A 172 6.54 36.31 25.07
CA PRO A 172 5.42 36.41 24.14
C PRO A 172 4.36 37.42 24.62
N GLU A 173 3.90 38.28 23.70
CA GLU A 173 2.63 39.00 23.78
C GLU A 173 1.85 38.75 22.49
N ASN A 174 0.67 38.12 22.60
CA ASN A 174 -0.56 38.43 21.83
C ASN A 174 -1.60 37.33 22.07
N GLU A 175 -2.47 37.58 23.06
CA GLU A 175 -3.78 36.91 23.17
C GLU A 175 -4.77 37.66 22.27
N GLY A 176 -5.19 36.99 21.19
CA GLY A 176 -6.33 37.40 20.38
C GLY A 176 -7.53 36.54 20.73
N ASP A 177 -8.63 37.21 21.07
CA ASP A 177 -9.94 36.66 21.41
C ASP A 177 -10.37 35.50 20.48
N LEU A 178 -10.33 34.28 21.02
CA LEU A 178 -11.06 33.13 20.51
C LEU A 178 -12.07 32.72 21.58
N ALA A 179 -13.34 32.66 21.18
CA ALA A 179 -14.44 32.23 22.04
C ALA A 179 -14.08 30.91 22.77
N PRO A 180 -14.47 30.76 24.05
CA PRO A 180 -14.13 29.56 24.82
C PRO A 180 -14.83 28.36 24.19
N VAL A 181 -14.05 27.57 23.44
CA VAL A 181 -14.41 26.18 23.13
C VAL A 181 -14.49 25.49 24.49
N SER A 182 -15.64 24.92 24.83
CA SER A 182 -15.83 24.34 26.15
C SER A 182 -14.77 23.28 26.40
N ASP A 183 -14.22 23.21 27.62
CA ASP A 183 -13.27 22.15 28.00
C ASP A 183 -13.84 20.74 27.74
N ALA A 184 -15.18 20.60 27.70
CA ALA A 184 -15.85 19.36 27.30
C ALA A 184 -15.69 19.05 25.80
N ASP A 185 -15.72 20.05 24.91
CA ASP A 185 -15.51 19.89 23.47
C ASP A 185 -14.04 19.61 23.14
N MET A 186 -13.10 20.23 23.86
CA MET A 186 -11.66 19.94 23.70
C MET A 186 -11.27 18.56 24.25
N VAL A 187 -11.87 18.12 25.37
CA VAL A 187 -11.65 16.77 25.92
C VAL A 187 -12.31 15.70 25.05
N ALA A 188 -13.48 15.98 24.46
CA ALA A 188 -14.10 15.11 23.46
C ALA A 188 -13.23 15.01 22.19
N GLN A 189 -12.67 16.12 21.70
CA GLN A 189 -11.79 16.13 20.52
C GLN A 189 -10.43 15.46 20.76
N ASN A 190 -9.83 15.60 21.95
CA ASN A 190 -8.53 14.99 22.27
C ASN A 190 -8.63 13.49 22.61
N ALA A 191 -9.78 13.00 23.08
CA ALA A 191 -10.02 11.57 23.28
C ALA A 191 -10.23 10.79 21.96
N LEU A 192 -10.33 11.49 20.82
CA LEU A 192 -10.77 10.97 19.53
C LEU A 192 -9.63 10.59 18.57
N ILE A 193 -8.43 11.14 18.75
CA ILE A 193 -7.31 10.92 17.84
C ILE A 193 -6.59 9.65 18.24
N VAL A 194 -6.64 8.62 17.39
CA VAL A 194 -5.75 7.45 17.54
C VAL A 194 -4.33 7.93 17.31
N THR A 195 -3.50 7.84 18.34
CA THR A 195 -2.09 8.19 18.25
C THR A 195 -1.29 7.06 17.64
N LYS A 196 -0.08 7.37 17.17
CA LYS A 196 0.86 6.37 16.69
C LYS A 196 1.24 5.39 17.80
N GLU A 197 1.36 5.91 19.02
CA GLU A 197 1.73 5.19 20.23
C GLU A 197 0.66 4.18 20.61
N ASP A 198 -0.63 4.53 20.49
CA ASP A 198 -1.74 3.60 20.75
C ASP A 198 -1.69 2.38 19.82
N VAL A 199 -1.55 2.62 18.51
CA VAL A 199 -1.55 1.51 17.53
C VAL A 199 -0.29 0.67 17.65
N ARG A 200 0.86 1.31 17.89
CA ARG A 200 2.12 0.61 18.15
C ARG A 200 2.01 -0.27 19.39
N HIS A 201 1.45 0.24 20.48
CA HIS A 201 1.27 -0.53 21.72
C HIS A 201 0.45 -1.81 21.48
N TYR A 202 -0.71 -1.72 20.82
CA TYR A 202 -1.52 -2.90 20.53
C TYR A 202 -0.86 -3.85 19.52
N TYR A 203 -0.17 -3.29 18.52
CA TYR A 203 0.60 -4.09 17.57
C TYR A 203 1.70 -4.90 18.28
N ASP A 204 2.38 -4.28 19.23
CA ASP A 204 3.42 -4.92 20.04
C ASP A 204 2.86 -6.01 20.95
N LEU A 205 1.71 -5.78 21.58
CA LEU A 205 1.04 -6.81 22.39
C LEU A 205 0.66 -8.03 21.53
N VAL A 206 0.06 -7.82 20.36
CA VAL A 206 -0.27 -8.92 19.43
C VAL A 206 1.00 -9.66 19.02
N ARG A 207 2.06 -8.92 18.66
CA ARG A 207 3.37 -9.47 18.28
C ARG A 207 3.97 -10.33 19.39
N GLU A 208 3.98 -9.82 20.61
CA GLU A 208 4.55 -10.50 21.77
C GLU A 208 3.76 -11.77 22.12
N CYS A 209 2.42 -11.70 22.17
CA CYS A 209 1.57 -12.86 22.44
C CYS A 209 1.77 -13.97 21.41
N ILE A 210 1.81 -13.62 20.10
CA ILE A 210 2.11 -14.57 19.03
C ILE A 210 3.51 -15.16 19.19
N GLY A 211 4.50 -14.32 19.51
CA GLY A 211 5.88 -14.74 19.74
C GLY A 211 6.03 -15.71 20.92
N ASN A 212 5.32 -15.47 22.02
CA ASN A 212 5.34 -16.31 23.21
C ASN A 212 4.65 -17.65 22.95
N LEU A 213 3.43 -17.63 22.40
CA LEU A 213 2.69 -18.83 22.02
C LEU A 213 3.52 -19.75 21.11
N THR A 214 4.09 -19.19 20.05
CA THR A 214 4.81 -19.98 19.05
C THR A 214 6.13 -20.55 19.56
N ARG A 215 6.86 -19.81 20.41
CA ARG A 215 8.10 -20.31 21.03
C ARG A 215 7.83 -21.39 22.05
N GLU A 216 6.76 -21.28 22.82
CA GLU A 216 6.44 -22.24 23.88
C GLU A 216 5.92 -23.57 23.31
N TYR A 217 5.03 -23.52 22.31
CA TYR A 217 4.27 -24.70 21.87
C TYR A 217 4.66 -25.25 20.49
N PHE A 218 5.40 -24.48 19.69
CA PHE A 218 5.65 -24.81 18.29
C PHE A 218 7.12 -24.66 17.87
N ASN A 219 8.06 -24.92 18.78
CA ASN A 219 9.50 -24.77 18.53
C ASN A 219 10.23 -26.09 18.21
N GLU A 220 9.55 -27.22 18.32
CA GLU A 220 10.15 -28.53 18.01
C GLU A 220 10.17 -28.77 16.49
N PRO A 221 11.30 -29.20 15.91
CA PRO A 221 11.36 -29.56 14.50
C PRO A 221 10.61 -30.88 14.23
N LEU A 222 9.97 -30.95 13.07
CA LEU A 222 9.36 -32.17 12.55
C LEU A 222 10.42 -33.07 11.91
N ASP A 223 10.18 -34.38 11.98
CA ASP A 223 11.03 -35.36 11.29
C ASP A 223 10.91 -35.18 9.76
N SER A 224 12.02 -34.79 9.14
CA SER A 224 12.17 -34.67 7.68
C SER A 224 11.65 -35.88 6.91
N LYS A 225 11.88 -37.10 7.43
CA LYS A 225 11.44 -38.34 6.76
C LYS A 225 9.93 -38.48 6.73
N ALA A 226 9.26 -38.04 7.80
CA ALA A 226 7.80 -38.05 7.88
C ALA A 226 7.16 -36.98 6.97
N LEU A 227 7.88 -35.88 6.73
CA LEU A 227 7.43 -34.81 5.84
C LEU A 227 7.51 -35.22 4.36
N ASP A 228 8.55 -35.96 3.97
CA ASP A 228 8.77 -36.39 2.58
C ASP A 228 7.87 -37.55 2.16
N SER A 229 7.46 -38.41 3.08
CA SER A 229 6.48 -39.46 2.81
C SER A 229 5.07 -38.94 2.53
N GLY A 230 4.84 -37.62 2.63
CA GLY A 230 3.52 -37.00 2.44
C GLY A 230 2.49 -37.37 3.52
N SER A 231 2.89 -38.15 4.52
CA SER A 231 2.02 -38.66 5.57
C SER A 231 1.97 -37.77 6.82
N ALA A 232 2.96 -36.89 7.01
CA ALA A 232 2.97 -35.98 8.15
C ALA A 232 1.91 -34.89 8.01
N VAL A 233 2.00 -34.03 7.00
CA VAL A 233 1.15 -32.83 6.95
C VAL A 233 -0.09 -33.06 6.08
N PRO A 234 -1.33 -32.88 6.60
CA PRO A 234 -2.52 -33.02 5.76
C PRO A 234 -2.51 -32.00 4.62
N ALA A 235 -2.96 -32.41 3.42
CA ALA A 235 -2.83 -31.63 2.19
C ALA A 235 -3.40 -30.20 2.29
N GLN A 236 -4.48 -30.02 3.06
CA GLN A 236 -5.06 -28.69 3.30
C GLN A 236 -4.08 -27.73 4.00
N HIS A 237 -3.32 -28.22 4.98
CA HIS A 237 -2.34 -27.41 5.72
C HIS A 237 -1.12 -27.13 4.84
N ALA A 238 -0.65 -28.14 4.10
CA ALA A 238 0.44 -27.98 3.16
C ALA A 238 0.15 -26.88 2.13
N ALA A 239 -1.08 -26.82 1.60
CA ALA A 239 -1.48 -25.77 0.66
C ALA A 239 -1.44 -24.36 1.28
N ILE A 240 -1.78 -24.22 2.57
CA ILE A 240 -1.73 -22.93 3.29
C ILE A 240 -0.29 -22.52 3.57
N LEU A 241 0.54 -23.46 4.02
CA LEU A 241 1.97 -23.23 4.27
C LEU A 241 2.73 -22.89 2.98
N GLN A 242 2.42 -23.56 1.87
CA GLN A 242 2.96 -23.25 0.55
C GLN A 242 2.63 -21.82 0.10
N LYS A 243 1.45 -21.30 0.47
CA LYS A 243 1.07 -19.90 0.20
C LYS A 243 1.78 -18.90 1.11
N LEU A 244 2.38 -19.33 2.22
CA LEU A 244 3.20 -18.46 3.09
C LEU A 244 4.62 -18.37 2.58
N THR A 245 5.22 -19.52 2.24
CA THR A 245 6.60 -19.63 1.78
C THR A 245 6.78 -20.91 0.96
N PRO A 246 7.44 -20.85 -0.21
CA PRO A 246 7.79 -22.03 -0.99
C PRO A 246 8.63 -23.06 -0.22
N SER A 247 9.48 -22.60 0.70
CA SER A 247 10.38 -23.42 1.53
C SER A 247 9.79 -23.80 2.88
N TRP A 248 8.46 -23.81 3.03
CA TRP A 248 7.80 -24.14 4.31
C TRP A 248 8.27 -25.45 4.95
N LYS A 249 8.63 -26.46 4.13
CA LYS A 249 9.15 -27.74 4.62
C LYS A 249 10.43 -27.56 5.44
N SER A 250 11.35 -26.73 4.95
CA SER A 250 12.63 -26.44 5.62
C SER A 250 12.41 -25.74 6.95
N PHE A 251 11.45 -24.79 7.01
CA PHE A 251 11.09 -24.13 8.27
C PHE A 251 10.52 -25.08 9.31
N LEU A 252 9.85 -26.15 8.89
CA LEU A 252 9.30 -27.15 9.80
C LEU A 252 10.34 -28.18 10.27
N THR A 253 11.39 -28.43 9.50
CA THR A 253 12.42 -29.43 9.83
C THR A 253 13.61 -28.84 10.57
N ASP A 254 13.88 -27.55 10.38
CA ASP A 254 15.07 -26.92 10.94
C ASP A 254 14.82 -26.42 12.37
N GLN A 255 15.73 -26.79 13.28
CA GLN A 255 15.61 -26.45 14.69
C GLN A 255 15.58 -24.92 14.89
N GLY A 256 14.58 -24.44 15.64
CA GLY A 256 14.40 -23.02 15.96
C GLY A 256 13.61 -22.23 14.93
N TYR A 257 13.30 -22.81 13.77
CA TYR A 257 12.57 -22.13 12.70
C TYR A 257 11.08 -22.48 12.63
N THR A 258 10.69 -23.60 13.26
CA THR A 258 9.30 -24.04 13.32
C THR A 258 8.40 -22.97 13.95
N SER A 259 8.87 -22.31 15.01
CA SER A 259 8.06 -21.28 15.69
C SER A 259 7.70 -20.13 14.74
N TYR A 260 8.62 -19.75 13.86
CA TYR A 260 8.44 -18.63 12.95
C TYR A 260 7.34 -18.90 11.94
N ILE A 261 7.31 -20.08 11.32
CA ILE A 261 6.27 -20.37 10.32
C ILE A 261 4.86 -20.30 10.92
N PHE A 262 4.71 -20.67 12.19
CA PHE A 262 3.44 -20.50 12.90
C PHE A 262 3.15 -19.04 13.25
N ARG A 263 4.16 -18.20 13.54
CA ARG A 263 3.93 -16.74 13.67
C ARG A 263 3.36 -16.16 12.39
N ALA A 264 3.98 -16.45 11.25
CA ALA A 264 3.50 -15.97 9.95
C ALA A 264 2.10 -16.50 9.63
N LEU A 265 1.81 -17.75 9.98
CA LEU A 265 0.49 -18.35 9.79
C LEU A 265 -0.59 -17.63 10.64
N ILE A 266 -0.33 -17.38 11.92
CA ILE A 266 -1.29 -16.67 12.79
C ILE A 266 -1.51 -15.25 12.27
N TRP A 267 -0.44 -14.52 11.95
CA TRP A 267 -0.55 -13.18 11.36
C TRP A 267 -1.33 -13.16 10.04
N ARG A 268 -1.21 -14.21 9.22
CA ARG A 268 -2.00 -14.34 7.98
C ARG A 268 -3.49 -14.43 8.27
N TYR A 269 -3.90 -15.21 9.26
CA TYR A 269 -5.30 -15.29 9.66
C TYR A 269 -5.80 -13.95 10.18
N LEU A 270 -5.03 -13.27 11.04
CA LEU A 270 -5.42 -11.94 11.52
C LEU A 270 -5.53 -10.93 10.36
N ASP A 271 -4.60 -10.94 9.41
CA ASP A 271 -4.64 -10.06 8.23
C ASP A 271 -5.85 -10.32 7.33
N GLU A 272 -6.10 -11.59 7.01
CA GLU A 272 -7.16 -11.99 6.09
C GLU A 272 -8.57 -11.76 6.67
N PHE A 273 -8.73 -11.98 7.97
CA PHE A 273 -10.04 -11.90 8.64
C PHE A 273 -10.30 -10.54 9.29
N MET A 274 -9.28 -9.86 9.81
CA MET A 274 -9.42 -8.59 10.55
C MET A 274 -8.77 -7.44 9.79
N PHE A 275 -7.46 -7.44 9.53
CA PHE A 275 -6.80 -6.19 9.13
C PHE A 275 -7.13 -5.71 7.71
N LYS A 276 -7.44 -6.62 6.77
CA LYS A 276 -7.93 -6.25 5.44
C LYS A 276 -9.39 -5.75 5.44
N LYS A 277 -10.15 -6.09 6.48
CA LYS A 277 -11.57 -5.76 6.63
C LYS A 277 -11.82 -5.38 8.08
N PRO A 278 -11.24 -4.27 8.56
CA PRO A 278 -11.17 -4.01 9.98
C PRO A 278 -12.54 -3.85 10.65
N GLU A 279 -13.58 -3.58 9.86
CA GLU A 279 -15.00 -3.59 10.21
C GLU A 279 -15.61 -4.96 10.53
N SER A 280 -14.99 -6.06 10.12
CA SER A 280 -15.54 -7.41 10.29
C SER A 280 -15.66 -7.83 11.75
N VAL A 281 -14.87 -7.22 12.64
CA VAL A 281 -14.80 -7.57 14.07
C VAL A 281 -16.09 -7.28 14.81
N TRP A 282 -16.98 -6.47 14.23
CA TRP A 282 -18.30 -6.14 14.79
C TRP A 282 -19.46 -6.92 14.13
N GLY A 283 -19.17 -8.00 13.40
CA GLY A 283 -20.20 -8.83 12.76
C GLY A 283 -20.62 -8.33 11.38
N ALA A 284 -21.68 -8.93 10.81
CA ALA A 284 -22.08 -8.67 9.42
C ALA A 284 -22.86 -7.35 9.22
N ASP A 285 -23.45 -6.81 10.28
CA ASP A 285 -24.35 -5.65 10.20
C ASP A 285 -23.57 -4.32 10.11
N ILE A 286 -22.45 -4.22 10.84
CA ILE A 286 -21.63 -3.00 10.88
C ILE A 286 -20.91 -2.72 9.54
N PRO A 287 -20.31 -3.71 8.84
CA PRO A 287 -19.75 -3.49 7.51
C PRO A 287 -20.78 -2.96 6.51
N GLN A 288 -22.03 -3.42 6.57
CA GLN A 288 -23.09 -2.90 5.71
C GLN A 288 -23.44 -1.45 6.04
N ALA A 289 -23.54 -1.13 7.34
CA ALA A 289 -23.76 0.24 7.79
C ALA A 289 -22.61 1.17 7.38
N LEU A 290 -21.35 0.73 7.51
CA LEU A 290 -20.17 1.47 7.08
C LEU A 290 -20.12 1.61 5.55
N ALA A 291 -20.46 0.58 4.78
CA ALA A 291 -20.55 0.66 3.33
C ALA A 291 -21.64 1.65 2.87
N LEU A 292 -22.78 1.69 3.58
CA LEU A 292 -23.84 2.68 3.33
C LEU A 292 -23.38 4.10 3.65
N LEU A 293 -22.62 4.31 4.72
CA LEU A 293 -22.04 5.61 5.06
C LEU A 293 -20.99 6.03 4.04
N THR A 294 -20.06 5.14 3.70
CA THR A 294 -19.03 5.36 2.70
C THR A 294 -19.62 5.67 1.34
N SER A 295 -20.68 4.98 0.90
CA SER A 295 -21.35 5.26 -0.39
C SER A 295 -22.07 6.60 -0.38
N LYS A 296 -22.74 6.98 0.71
CA LYS A 296 -23.34 8.32 0.84
C LYS A 296 -22.30 9.44 0.79
N MET A 297 -21.11 9.21 1.35
CA MET A 297 -19.99 10.17 1.34
C MET A 297 -19.23 10.18 0.00
N ALA A 298 -19.11 9.04 -0.66
CA ALA A 298 -18.52 8.95 -2.00
C ALA A 298 -19.38 9.68 -3.05
N LEU A 299 -20.70 9.75 -2.83
CA LEU A 299 -21.62 10.53 -3.67
C LEU A 299 -21.51 12.04 -3.42
N SER A 300 -21.01 12.49 -2.25
CA SER A 300 -20.72 13.91 -1.97
C SER A 300 -19.32 14.34 -2.40
N ALA A 301 -18.41 13.38 -2.63
CA ALA A 301 -17.03 13.61 -3.04
C ALA A 301 -16.92 14.07 -4.51
N ARG A 302 -16.81 15.39 -4.72
CA ARG A 302 -16.36 15.96 -6.01
C ARG A 302 -14.89 15.62 -6.24
N PRO A 303 -14.40 15.53 -7.50
CA PRO A 303 -12.98 15.34 -7.78
C PRO A 303 -12.16 16.46 -7.13
N GLY A 304 -11.31 16.11 -6.16
CA GLY A 304 -10.55 17.07 -5.34
C GLY A 304 -11.04 17.20 -3.89
N THR A 305 -11.94 16.33 -3.43
CA THR A 305 -12.37 16.37 -2.03
C THR A 305 -11.26 16.05 -1.05
N ASN A 306 -11.13 17.03 -0.16
CA ASN A 306 -10.04 17.37 0.72
C ASN A 306 -9.91 16.34 1.85
N ARG A 307 -8.67 16.09 2.31
CA ARG A 307 -8.27 15.27 3.46
C ARG A 307 -9.18 15.42 4.69
N ASP A 308 -9.83 16.58 4.82
CA ASP A 308 -10.78 16.92 5.87
C ASP A 308 -12.15 16.20 5.79
N GLU A 309 -12.61 15.76 4.61
CA GLU A 309 -13.82 14.95 4.47
C GLU A 309 -13.57 13.51 4.94
N PHE A 310 -12.39 12.96 4.64
CA PHE A 310 -11.95 11.67 5.18
C PHE A 310 -11.77 11.73 6.71
N LYS A 311 -11.21 12.82 7.25
CA LYS A 311 -11.16 13.05 8.72
C LYS A 311 -12.57 13.11 9.32
N ARG A 312 -13.52 13.79 8.67
CA ARG A 312 -14.93 13.85 9.11
C ARG A 312 -15.62 12.49 9.06
N TRP A 313 -15.43 11.72 8.00
CA TRP A 313 -15.91 10.34 7.91
C TRP A 313 -15.39 9.51 9.09
N ARG A 314 -14.10 9.63 9.41
CA ARG A 314 -13.50 8.88 10.51
C ARG A 314 -13.99 9.32 11.87
N ALA A 315 -14.19 10.62 12.09
CA ALA A 315 -14.82 11.11 13.30
C ALA A 315 -16.23 10.52 13.47
N GLN A 316 -17.05 10.49 12.41
CA GLN A 316 -18.40 9.91 12.46
C GLN A 316 -18.40 8.39 12.66
N THR A 317 -17.47 7.67 12.03
CA THR A 317 -17.27 6.22 12.26
C THR A 317 -16.83 5.96 13.71
N VAL A 318 -15.94 6.79 14.26
CA VAL A 318 -15.56 6.72 15.68
C VAL A 318 -16.77 6.96 16.57
N ASP A 319 -17.59 7.96 16.28
CA ASP A 319 -18.77 8.29 17.08
C ASP A 319 -19.82 7.18 17.05
N LEU A 320 -20.02 6.54 15.89
CA LEU A 320 -20.89 5.37 15.76
C LEU A 320 -20.38 4.17 16.56
N LEU A 321 -19.08 3.90 16.51
CA LEU A 321 -18.47 2.75 17.18
C LEU A 321 -18.24 2.98 18.68
N ARG A 322 -17.98 4.22 19.13
CA ARG A 322 -17.73 4.58 20.55
C ARG A 322 -18.94 5.11 21.30
N GLY A 323 -19.82 5.87 20.65
CA GLY A 323 -21.00 6.48 21.28
C GLY A 323 -21.87 5.45 21.98
N ASN A 324 -21.75 4.19 21.57
CA ASN A 324 -22.32 3.03 22.22
C ASN A 324 -21.26 1.96 22.54
N ARG A 325 -20.24 2.24 23.36
CA ARG A 325 -19.35 1.18 23.92
C ARG A 325 -20.11 0.01 24.57
N SER A 326 -21.35 0.22 24.98
CA SER A 326 -22.26 -0.83 25.48
C SER A 326 -22.88 -1.69 24.35
N MET A 327 -23.05 -1.16 23.13
CA MET A 327 -23.74 -1.87 22.03
C MET A 327 -22.80 -2.43 20.95
N CYS A 328 -21.66 -1.79 20.67
CA CYS A 328 -20.70 -2.29 19.68
C CYS A 328 -19.63 -3.18 20.33
N LYS A 329 -20.06 -4.26 20.97
CA LYS A 329 -19.15 -5.34 21.37
C LYS A 329 -18.61 -6.01 20.10
N PHE A 330 -17.40 -6.56 20.18
CA PHE A 330 -16.93 -7.44 19.13
C PHE A 330 -17.87 -8.64 19.03
N ASP A 331 -18.10 -9.09 17.81
CA ASP A 331 -18.99 -10.22 17.56
C ASP A 331 -18.31 -11.50 18.06
N ASP A 332 -18.83 -12.06 19.15
CA ASP A 332 -18.32 -13.28 19.78
C ASP A 332 -18.27 -14.46 18.81
N ALA A 333 -19.18 -14.54 17.84
CA ALA A 333 -19.20 -15.60 16.84
C ALA A 333 -18.06 -15.42 15.83
N VAL A 334 -17.78 -14.18 15.40
CA VAL A 334 -16.61 -13.87 14.55
C VAL A 334 -15.31 -14.19 15.29
N MET A 335 -15.18 -13.78 16.55
CA MET A 335 -13.98 -14.04 17.36
C MET A 335 -13.78 -15.53 17.61
N SER A 336 -14.86 -16.25 17.96
CA SER A 336 -14.83 -17.70 18.18
C SER A 336 -14.49 -18.45 16.89
N HIS A 337 -15.07 -18.04 15.76
CA HIS A 337 -14.80 -18.66 14.46
C HIS A 337 -13.32 -18.48 14.06
N LEU A 338 -12.77 -17.28 14.21
CA LEU A 338 -11.35 -17.04 13.92
C LEU A 338 -10.44 -17.84 14.85
N THR A 339 -10.74 -17.87 16.14
CA THR A 339 -10.02 -18.69 17.13
C THR A 339 -10.02 -20.16 16.72
N GLN A 340 -11.19 -20.72 16.38
CA GLN A 340 -11.32 -22.11 15.92
C GLN A 340 -10.59 -22.36 14.60
N THR A 341 -10.60 -21.40 13.68
CA THR A 341 -9.91 -21.49 12.38
C THR A 341 -8.40 -21.54 12.56
N ILE A 342 -7.86 -20.66 13.41
CA ILE A 342 -6.43 -20.65 13.77
C ILE A 342 -6.07 -21.97 14.47
N MET A 343 -6.85 -22.35 15.50
CA MET A 343 -6.63 -23.60 16.24
C MET A 343 -6.65 -24.83 15.33
N GLY A 344 -7.67 -24.97 14.49
CA GLY A 344 -7.78 -26.07 13.54
C GLY A 344 -6.61 -26.15 12.57
N SER A 345 -5.89 -25.04 12.34
CA SER A 345 -4.75 -24.96 11.43
C SER A 345 -3.41 -25.29 12.10
N ILE A 346 -3.28 -25.04 13.41
CA ILE A 346 -2.04 -25.24 14.17
C ILE A 346 -2.08 -26.47 15.09
N GLU A 347 -3.25 -26.95 15.50
CA GLU A 347 -3.41 -28.03 16.49
C GLU A 347 -2.67 -29.31 16.09
N TRP A 348 -2.60 -29.60 14.79
CA TRP A 348 -1.91 -30.80 14.31
C TRP A 348 -0.42 -30.82 14.72
N TYR A 349 0.19 -29.64 14.84
CA TYR A 349 1.61 -29.42 15.16
C TYR A 349 1.90 -29.23 16.64
N LEU A 350 0.86 -29.25 17.48
CA LEU A 350 0.99 -28.97 18.89
C LEU A 350 1.76 -30.07 19.62
N THR A 351 2.83 -29.68 20.33
CA THR A 351 3.57 -30.59 21.20
C THR A 351 2.70 -30.99 22.40
N ASN A 352 2.71 -32.27 22.80
CA ASN A 352 1.92 -32.78 23.94
C ASN A 352 0.42 -32.41 23.90
N LYS A 353 -0.25 -32.67 22.75
CA LYS A 353 -1.63 -32.24 22.43
C LYS A 353 -2.64 -32.26 23.60
N PRO A 354 -2.84 -33.36 24.35
CA PRO A 354 -3.93 -33.43 25.33
C PRO A 354 -3.76 -32.45 26.48
N ARG A 355 -2.52 -32.13 26.84
CA ARG A 355 -2.19 -31.25 27.96
C ARG A 355 -2.23 -29.77 27.56
N ASN A 356 -1.85 -29.48 26.33
CA ASN A 356 -1.62 -28.11 25.87
C ASN A 356 -2.81 -27.51 25.11
N HIS A 357 -3.72 -28.33 24.57
CA HIS A 357 -4.83 -27.85 23.72
C HIS A 357 -5.63 -26.72 24.38
N SER A 358 -6.11 -26.90 25.62
CA SER A 358 -6.90 -25.87 26.30
C SER A 358 -6.12 -24.57 26.53
N ARG A 359 -4.83 -24.64 26.87
CA ARG A 359 -3.99 -23.45 27.10
C ARG A 359 -3.73 -22.69 25.82
N VAL A 360 -3.40 -23.41 24.75
CA VAL A 360 -3.17 -22.83 23.43
C VAL A 360 -4.45 -22.21 22.88
N THR A 361 -5.61 -22.84 23.05
CA THR A 361 -6.90 -22.25 22.67
C THR A 361 -7.17 -20.94 23.41
N THR A 362 -6.90 -20.88 24.72
CA THR A 362 -7.04 -19.63 25.49
C THR A 362 -6.08 -18.54 24.98
N GLN A 363 -4.80 -18.86 24.77
CA GLN A 363 -3.83 -17.89 24.25
C GLN A 363 -4.16 -17.42 22.82
N VAL A 364 -4.66 -18.30 21.95
CA VAL A 364 -5.13 -17.91 20.61
C VAL A 364 -6.34 -17.00 20.72
N SER A 365 -7.29 -17.29 21.62
CA SER A 365 -8.43 -16.40 21.88
C SER A 365 -7.99 -15.01 22.36
N GLU A 366 -6.97 -14.93 23.20
CA GLU A 366 -6.39 -13.66 23.67
C GLU A 366 -5.73 -12.89 22.52
N ILE A 367 -4.96 -13.57 21.66
CA ILE A 367 -4.37 -12.98 20.45
C ILE A 367 -5.47 -12.43 19.52
N VAL A 368 -6.56 -13.18 19.33
CA VAL A 368 -7.70 -12.75 18.51
C VAL A 368 -8.37 -11.52 19.11
N ALA A 369 -8.57 -11.48 20.43
CA ALA A 369 -9.14 -10.31 21.11
C ALA A 369 -8.24 -9.06 20.96
N LEU A 370 -6.92 -9.20 21.15
CA LEU A 370 -5.96 -8.12 20.92
C LEU A 370 -5.92 -7.69 19.44
N GLY A 371 -6.02 -8.65 18.52
CA GLY A 371 -6.13 -8.40 17.09
C GLY A 371 -7.40 -7.61 16.74
N ALA A 372 -8.53 -7.89 17.40
CA ALA A 372 -9.77 -7.16 17.21
C ALA A 372 -9.66 -5.70 17.71
N GLU A 373 -9.02 -5.48 18.85
CA GLU A 373 -8.73 -4.13 19.35
C GLU A 373 -7.83 -3.35 18.38
N LEU A 374 -6.74 -3.97 17.92
CA LEU A 374 -5.86 -3.37 16.92
C LEU A 374 -6.61 -3.05 15.62
N SER A 375 -7.46 -3.98 15.16
CA SER A 375 -8.31 -3.80 13.99
C SER A 375 -9.28 -2.63 14.17
N ALA A 376 -9.88 -2.49 15.35
CA ALA A 376 -10.73 -1.37 15.69
C ALA A 376 -9.98 -0.02 15.68
N LEU A 377 -8.73 -0.01 16.16
CA LEU A 377 -7.84 1.15 16.03
C LEU A 377 -7.52 1.45 14.56
N VAL A 378 -7.23 0.45 13.74
CA VAL A 378 -6.99 0.60 12.30
C VAL A 378 -8.21 1.15 11.57
N ALA A 379 -9.42 0.62 11.82
CA ALA A 379 -10.67 1.08 11.19
C ALA A 379 -10.92 2.58 11.36
N ARG A 380 -10.44 3.14 12.48
CA ARG A 380 -10.61 4.55 12.82
C ARG A 380 -9.35 5.40 12.65
N SER A 381 -8.23 4.79 12.28
CA SER A 381 -6.92 5.44 12.15
C SER A 381 -6.42 5.48 10.70
N HIS A 382 -5.34 6.24 10.44
CA HIS A 382 -4.66 6.22 9.14
C HIS A 382 -3.60 5.11 9.15
N PHE A 383 -3.56 4.30 10.20
CA PHE A 383 -2.65 3.18 10.26
C PHE A 383 -3.27 1.98 9.56
N ALA A 384 -2.42 1.08 9.10
CA ALA A 384 -2.84 -0.22 8.58
C ALA A 384 -1.81 -1.28 8.95
N VAL A 385 -2.25 -2.52 9.05
CA VAL A 385 -1.34 -3.66 9.10
C VAL A 385 -1.28 -4.24 7.70
N MET A 386 -0.07 -4.43 7.20
CA MET A 386 0.16 -4.90 5.84
C MET A 386 1.05 -6.13 5.85
N MET A 387 0.61 -7.18 5.13
CA MET A 387 1.35 -8.41 4.92
C MET A 387 1.79 -8.50 3.46
N SER A 388 3.11 -8.46 3.20
CA SER A 388 3.63 -8.64 1.83
C SER A 388 4.18 -10.05 1.63
N PRO A 389 3.69 -10.82 0.63
CA PRO A 389 4.13 -12.18 0.38
C PRO A 389 5.43 -12.27 -0.42
N ARG A 390 6.01 -11.16 -0.89
CA ARG A 390 7.25 -11.15 -1.69
C ARG A 390 8.06 -9.89 -1.42
N PRO A 391 9.40 -9.93 -1.45
CA PRO A 391 10.22 -8.73 -1.58
C PRO A 391 9.86 -7.99 -2.87
N GLY A 392 9.71 -6.67 -2.81
CA GLY A 392 9.28 -5.84 -3.93
C GLY A 392 7.86 -6.10 -4.47
N SER A 393 6.96 -6.76 -3.73
CA SER A 393 5.56 -6.86 -4.18
C SER A 393 4.92 -5.47 -4.34
N ASP A 394 3.91 -5.35 -5.20
CA ASP A 394 3.17 -4.10 -5.42
C ASP A 394 2.65 -3.48 -4.11
N LEU A 395 2.43 -4.32 -3.07
CA LEU A 395 1.99 -3.89 -1.74
C LEU A 395 3.13 -3.31 -0.88
N ILE A 396 4.40 -3.61 -1.15
CA ILE A 396 5.56 -2.92 -0.52
C ILE A 396 6.18 -1.86 -1.44
N HIS A 397 5.38 -1.29 -2.37
CA HIS A 397 5.67 -0.15 -3.25
C HIS A 397 7.16 0.18 -3.43
N GLY A 398 7.93 -0.75 -4.00
CA GLY A 398 9.29 -0.47 -4.42
C GLY A 398 10.31 -0.19 -3.30
N PHE A 399 10.06 -0.58 -2.04
CA PHE A 399 11.15 -0.76 -1.10
C PHE A 399 12.13 -1.77 -1.73
N GLN A 400 13.32 -1.30 -2.12
CA GLN A 400 14.43 -2.23 -2.29
C GLN A 400 14.58 -2.96 -0.96
N PRO A 401 14.76 -4.29 -0.94
CA PRO A 401 15.14 -5.00 0.26
C PRO A 401 16.39 -4.32 0.82
N SER A 402 16.21 -3.47 1.83
CA SER A 402 17.32 -2.87 2.54
C SER A 402 17.84 -4.00 3.42
N TYR A 403 19.09 -4.41 3.19
CA TYR A 403 19.79 -5.38 4.02
C TYR A 403 19.84 -4.94 5.50
N GLU A 404 19.58 -3.66 5.79
CA GLU A 404 19.53 -3.09 7.14
C GLU A 404 18.17 -3.25 7.84
N THR A 405 17.05 -3.41 7.09
CA THR A 405 15.68 -3.50 7.66
C THR A 405 15.01 -4.85 7.43
N MET A 406 15.59 -5.67 6.57
CA MET A 406 15.40 -7.11 6.60
C MET A 406 16.62 -7.69 7.30
N GLU A 407 16.48 -8.09 8.56
CA GLU A 407 17.38 -9.09 9.12
C GLU A 407 17.19 -10.38 8.31
N LEU A 408 17.90 -10.43 7.19
CA LEU A 408 18.10 -11.59 6.36
C LEU A 408 19.02 -12.52 7.12
N ARG A 409 18.51 -13.18 8.16
CA ARG A 409 19.13 -14.43 8.61
C ARG A 409 18.96 -15.41 7.46
N HIS A 410 20.00 -15.44 6.62
CA HIS A 410 20.13 -16.33 5.50
C HIS A 410 19.94 -17.76 6.02
N HIS A 411 18.81 -18.38 5.74
CA HIS A 411 18.90 -19.78 5.37
C HIS A 411 19.58 -19.82 4.00
N GLN A 412 20.92 -19.88 4.01
CA GLN A 412 21.53 -20.79 3.05
C GLN A 412 20.94 -22.15 3.40
N LEU A 413 19.86 -22.54 2.73
CA LEU A 413 19.39 -23.92 2.72
C LEU A 413 20.64 -24.76 2.51
N ARG A 414 21.00 -25.59 3.51
CA ARG A 414 22.21 -26.42 3.46
C ARG A 414 22.24 -27.14 2.11
N GLY A 415 23.16 -26.77 1.24
CA GLY A 415 23.29 -27.41 -0.07
C GLY A 415 23.71 -26.49 -1.21
N ALA A 416 23.42 -25.18 -1.15
CA ALA A 416 23.93 -24.24 -2.16
C ALA A 416 25.41 -23.97 -1.88
N GLY A 417 26.30 -24.52 -2.73
CA GLY A 417 27.73 -24.26 -2.65
C GLY A 417 28.04 -22.76 -2.78
N PRO A 418 29.23 -22.31 -2.35
CA PRO A 418 29.65 -20.93 -2.56
C PRO A 418 29.70 -20.63 -4.06
N GLY A 419 28.67 -19.96 -4.59
CA GLY A 419 28.53 -19.63 -6.02
C GLY A 419 27.16 -19.95 -6.64
N GLU A 420 26.35 -20.79 -6.01
CA GLU A 420 24.95 -20.97 -6.41
C GLU A 420 24.10 -19.95 -5.66
N GLY A 421 23.49 -19.02 -6.39
CA GLY A 421 22.73 -17.91 -5.84
C GLY A 421 21.71 -18.39 -4.80
N GLY A 422 22.03 -18.18 -3.52
CA GLY A 422 21.15 -18.54 -2.42
C GLY A 422 19.81 -17.85 -2.60
N VAL A 423 18.76 -18.64 -2.84
CA VAL A 423 17.40 -18.12 -2.89
C VAL A 423 17.02 -17.75 -1.47
N VAL A 424 16.94 -16.44 -1.22
CA VAL A 424 16.35 -15.91 0.00
C VAL A 424 14.85 -16.15 -0.09
N ASP A 425 14.35 -17.11 0.70
CA ASP A 425 12.91 -17.21 0.94
C ASP A 425 12.52 -16.20 2.02
N LEU A 426 11.67 -15.23 1.67
CA LEU A 426 11.14 -14.26 2.61
C LEU A 426 9.79 -14.75 3.13
N MET A 427 9.76 -15.06 4.43
CA MET A 427 8.49 -15.22 5.10
C MET A 427 7.70 -13.91 5.14
N VAL A 428 6.39 -14.03 4.89
CA VAL A 428 5.44 -12.93 5.00
C VAL A 428 5.54 -12.32 6.39
N THR A 429 5.99 -11.07 6.46
CA THR A 429 6.18 -10.35 7.71
C THR A 429 5.16 -9.21 7.78
N PRO A 430 4.32 -9.15 8.82
CA PRO A 430 3.40 -8.04 8.97
C PRO A 430 4.19 -6.77 9.29
N CYS A 431 3.75 -5.66 8.71
CA CYS A 431 4.28 -4.33 8.96
C CYS A 431 3.14 -3.42 9.40
N LEU A 432 3.33 -2.70 10.50
CA LEU A 432 2.48 -1.58 10.86
C LEU A 432 2.89 -0.38 10.02
N ILE A 433 1.97 0.18 9.26
CA ILE A 433 2.20 1.32 8.38
C ILE A 433 1.30 2.50 8.75
N SER A 434 1.74 3.72 8.46
CA SER A 434 0.94 4.96 8.50
C SER A 434 0.66 5.42 7.07
N THR A 435 -0.59 5.79 6.77
CA THR A 435 -1.06 6.31 5.46
C THR A 435 -1.29 7.82 5.49
N ASP A 436 -0.65 8.54 6.41
CA ASP A 436 -0.83 9.99 6.59
C ASP A 436 -0.27 10.87 5.46
N GLY A 437 0.31 10.27 4.41
CA GLY A 437 0.83 10.95 3.22
C GLY A 437 0.31 10.34 1.92
N GLU A 438 0.82 10.83 0.78
CA GLU A 438 0.60 10.18 -0.53
C GLU A 438 1.24 8.79 -0.61
N ASP A 439 2.25 8.55 0.24
CA ASP A 439 2.89 7.26 0.48
C ASP A 439 2.64 6.78 1.92
N TYR A 440 2.86 5.48 2.16
CA TYR A 440 2.82 4.89 3.49
C TYR A 440 4.21 4.82 4.13
N ILE A 441 4.28 5.00 5.45
CA ILE A 441 5.51 4.92 6.24
C ILE A 441 5.44 3.67 7.11
N VAL A 442 6.45 2.79 7.01
CA VAL A 442 6.59 1.64 7.93
C VAL A 442 6.98 2.15 9.32
N LEU A 443 6.13 1.87 10.31
CA LEU A 443 6.34 2.26 11.70
C LEU A 443 6.97 1.15 12.52
N GLU A 444 6.50 -0.07 12.31
CA GLU A 444 6.94 -1.27 13.03
C GLU A 444 6.88 -2.46 12.08
N LYS A 445 7.72 -3.45 12.34
CA LYS A 445 7.71 -4.75 11.67
C LYS A 445 7.68 -5.81 12.75
N ALA A 446 6.82 -6.83 12.63
CA ALA A 446 6.92 -7.96 13.53
C ALA A 446 8.13 -8.79 13.12
N GLU A 447 9.12 -8.95 13.97
CA GLU A 447 10.23 -9.85 13.66
C GLU A 447 9.72 -11.30 13.62
N VAL A 448 9.75 -11.86 12.41
CA VAL A 448 9.45 -13.28 12.20
C VAL A 448 10.73 -14.10 12.14
N MET A 449 11.92 -13.52 12.26
CA MET A 449 13.17 -14.24 12.57
C MET A 449 14.03 -13.32 13.44
N MET A 450 14.38 -13.76 14.66
CA MET A 450 15.36 -13.11 15.53
C MET A 450 16.75 -13.64 15.28
#